data_AF-W7YAL5-F1
#
_entry.id   AF-W7YAL5-F1
#
_cell.length_a   1.000
_cell.length_b   1.000
_cell.length_c   1.000
_cell.angle_alpha   90.00
_cell.angle_beta   90.00
_cell.angle_gamma   90.00
#
_symmetry.space_group_name_H-M   'P 1'
#
loop_
_entity.id
_entity.type
_entity.pdbx_description
1 polymer ?
#
loop_
_entity_poly.entity_id
_entity_poly.type
_entity_poly.pdbx_seq_one_letter_code
_entity_poly.pdbx_strand_id
1 'polypeptide(L)'
;MQNKLQNLTVNNYYHILGITSNATVQQIKKAYRAKAKQYHPDINKAKDANEQFILLNEAYEYLLNTTGNSTNRIKRAQEKAEKQAKYQQQWEQQERQKARERAQEHARMKYEAFLKSDVYKATEAINVIFDILLTGVILLLIVVLPILTIREHGSKAILFWIFILLPSSPLWFRFIVRLINSLNTKHISFKHKPSIRSRVRNIFLGFVGNIVIFIFIVLNTLIQAHTILSLYGTVIILSLVISLFIKNSYYKYLIYFDLSPGMISLFFLLNFLFSSNPQSETYPYTLPYQSSPLYTTIKLEGNAHREYANIRLFLSNNKVKGNNLITYHFEEGLFGIKIVKSIETHLVY
;
A
#
# COMPACT_ATOMS: atom_id res chain seq x y z
N MET A 1 -26.89 -1.48 53.80
CA MET A 1 -27.14 -0.09 53.31
C MET A 1 -26.19 0.34 52.19
N GLN A 2 -24.91 -0.05 52.19
CA GLN A 2 -23.94 0.30 51.13
C GLN A 2 -24.32 -0.13 49.69
N ASN A 3 -25.13 -1.18 49.52
CA ASN A 3 -25.59 -1.63 48.19
C ASN A 3 -26.62 -0.73 47.49
N LYS A 4 -27.29 0.20 48.19
CA LYS A 4 -28.32 1.06 47.58
C LYS A 4 -27.74 2.30 46.88
N LEU A 5 -26.53 2.71 47.27
CA LEU A 5 -25.78 3.84 46.70
C LEU A 5 -25.04 3.48 45.40
N GLN A 6 -24.78 2.19 45.13
CA GLN A 6 -23.95 1.76 43.99
C GLN A 6 -24.66 1.77 42.62
N ASN A 7 -25.99 1.99 42.56
CA ASN A 7 -26.77 1.96 41.31
C ASN A 7 -27.64 3.21 41.10
N LEU A 8 -27.12 4.41 41.38
CA LEU A 8 -27.81 5.67 41.05
C LEU A 8 -27.46 6.10 39.62
N THR A 9 -28.47 6.13 38.75
CA THR A 9 -28.32 6.64 37.38
C THR A 9 -28.47 8.16 37.35
N VAL A 10 -28.02 8.80 36.29
CA VAL A 10 -28.11 10.27 36.12
C VAL A 10 -29.54 10.79 36.27
N ASN A 11 -30.54 10.03 35.83
CA ASN A 11 -31.96 10.38 36.00
C ASN A 11 -32.37 10.42 37.49
N ASN A 12 -31.83 9.52 38.32
CA ASN A 12 -32.13 9.50 39.75
C ASN A 12 -31.65 10.78 40.45
N TYR A 13 -30.51 11.35 40.03
CA TYR A 13 -30.03 12.62 40.60
C TYR A 13 -30.93 13.82 40.28
N TYR A 14 -31.50 13.86 39.07
CA TYR A 14 -32.52 14.87 38.73
C TYR A 14 -33.79 14.72 39.59
N HIS A 15 -34.24 13.48 39.83
CA HIS A 15 -35.36 13.19 40.72
C HIS A 15 -35.09 13.56 42.18
N ILE A 16 -33.88 13.26 42.70
CA ILE A 16 -33.45 13.62 44.06
C ILE A 16 -33.50 15.14 44.27
N LEU A 17 -33.09 15.93 43.25
CA LEU A 17 -33.19 17.38 43.27
C LEU A 17 -34.58 17.91 42.89
N GLY A 18 -35.47 17.06 42.34
CA GLY A 18 -36.85 17.40 42.00
C GLY A 18 -36.95 18.31 40.77
N ILE A 19 -36.05 18.13 39.82
CA ILE A 19 -35.91 18.95 38.62
C ILE A 19 -35.92 18.07 37.38
N THR A 20 -36.19 18.64 36.21
CA THR A 20 -36.18 17.90 34.94
C THR A 20 -34.75 17.67 34.45
N SER A 21 -34.54 16.66 33.59
CA SER A 21 -33.24 16.36 32.99
C SER A 21 -32.66 17.48 32.12
N ASN A 22 -33.49 18.44 31.70
CA ASN A 22 -33.10 19.63 30.93
C ASN A 22 -32.88 20.87 31.82
N ALA A 23 -32.81 20.71 33.15
CA ALA A 23 -32.63 21.82 34.07
C ALA A 23 -31.28 22.53 33.87
N THR A 24 -31.31 23.86 33.86
CA THR A 24 -30.10 24.68 33.76
C THR A 24 -29.30 24.64 35.06
N VAL A 25 -28.00 24.98 35.00
CA VAL A 25 -27.12 25.10 36.17
C VAL A 25 -27.72 26.00 37.27
N GLN A 26 -28.42 27.06 36.87
CA GLN A 26 -29.09 27.98 37.80
C GLN A 26 -30.26 27.29 38.52
N GLN A 27 -31.06 26.48 37.81
CA GLN A 27 -32.16 25.72 38.37
C GLN A 27 -31.67 24.62 39.32
N ILE A 28 -30.57 23.93 38.98
CA ILE A 28 -29.91 22.93 39.84
C ILE A 28 -29.48 23.57 41.17
N LYS A 29 -28.79 24.72 41.12
CA LYS A 29 -28.36 25.47 42.31
C LYS A 29 -29.54 25.94 43.17
N LYS A 30 -30.62 26.39 42.53
CA LYS A 30 -31.82 26.86 43.24
C LYS A 30 -32.54 25.72 43.95
N ALA A 31 -32.73 24.58 43.28
CA ALA A 31 -33.40 23.41 43.83
C ALA A 31 -32.60 22.79 45.00
N TYR A 32 -31.28 22.70 44.87
CA TYR A 32 -30.39 22.24 45.93
C TYR A 32 -30.53 23.10 47.19
N ARG A 33 -30.44 24.43 47.08
CA ARG A 33 -30.57 25.35 48.24
C ARG A 33 -31.92 25.21 48.95
N ALA A 34 -33.00 24.97 48.21
CA ALA A 34 -34.32 24.77 48.78
C ALA A 34 -34.40 23.45 49.55
N LYS A 35 -33.93 22.34 48.96
CA LYS A 35 -33.95 21.01 49.58
C LYS A 35 -32.94 20.86 50.72
N ALA A 36 -31.79 21.51 50.65
CA ALA A 36 -30.77 21.48 51.70
C ALA A 36 -31.29 22.07 53.01
N LYS A 37 -32.12 23.11 52.95
CA LYS A 37 -32.80 23.67 54.13
C LYS A 37 -33.84 22.74 54.74
N GLN A 38 -34.47 21.89 53.91
CA GLN A 38 -35.51 20.95 54.34
C GLN A 38 -34.91 19.66 54.92
N TYR A 39 -33.80 19.18 54.36
CA TYR A 39 -33.17 17.92 54.74
C TYR A 39 -31.93 18.08 55.64
N HIS A 40 -31.65 19.28 56.15
CA HIS A 40 -30.52 19.48 57.06
C HIS A 40 -30.73 18.63 58.34
N PRO A 41 -29.72 17.87 58.82
CA PRO A 41 -29.86 16.99 59.98
C PRO A 41 -30.26 17.72 61.26
N ASP A 42 -29.93 19.02 61.38
CA ASP A 42 -30.35 19.84 62.53
C ASP A 42 -31.85 20.20 62.52
N ILE A 43 -32.47 20.22 61.33
CA ILE A 43 -33.87 20.63 61.14
C ILE A 43 -34.77 19.39 60.98
N ASN A 44 -34.30 18.38 60.24
CA ASN A 44 -35.00 17.13 60.03
C ASN A 44 -34.45 16.04 60.98
N LYS A 45 -35.23 15.69 62.00
CA LYS A 45 -34.88 14.67 63.01
C LYS A 45 -35.23 13.23 62.60
N ALA A 46 -35.56 12.99 61.33
CA ALA A 46 -35.82 11.64 60.84
C ALA A 46 -34.56 10.76 60.95
N LYS A 47 -34.76 9.45 61.19
CA LYS A 47 -33.66 8.49 61.36
C LYS A 47 -32.76 8.36 60.13
N ASP A 48 -33.24 8.77 58.95
CA ASP A 48 -32.53 8.74 57.67
C ASP A 48 -32.09 10.12 57.16
N ALA A 49 -32.29 11.20 57.93
CA ALA A 49 -32.02 12.57 57.48
C ALA A 49 -30.57 12.79 57.02
N ASN A 50 -29.60 12.19 57.71
CA ASN A 50 -28.19 12.25 57.34
C ASN A 50 -27.91 11.58 55.97
N GLU A 51 -28.51 10.40 55.73
CA GLU A 51 -28.34 9.68 54.46
C GLU A 51 -28.98 10.44 53.29
N GLN A 52 -30.16 11.03 53.51
CA GLN A 52 -30.84 11.85 52.50
C GLN A 52 -30.05 13.12 52.15
N PHE A 53 -29.41 13.74 53.14
CA PHE A 53 -28.58 14.93 52.93
C PHE A 53 -27.30 14.60 52.15
N ILE A 54 -26.66 13.46 52.46
CA ILE A 54 -25.50 12.96 51.71
C ILE A 54 -25.88 12.72 50.24
N LEU A 55 -27.00 12.05 49.99
CA LEU A 55 -27.53 11.80 48.64
C LEU A 55 -27.86 13.10 47.87
N LEU A 56 -28.41 14.10 48.57
CA LEU A 56 -28.71 15.41 47.98
C LEU A 56 -27.44 16.15 47.56
N ASN A 57 -26.39 16.11 48.40
CA ASN A 57 -25.10 16.71 48.09
C ASN A 57 -24.42 16.00 46.91
N GLU A 58 -24.43 14.66 46.90
CA GLU A 58 -23.89 13.86 45.81
C GLU A 58 -24.57 14.17 44.47
N ALA A 59 -25.92 14.22 44.46
CA ALA A 59 -26.70 14.59 43.27
C ALA A 59 -26.35 15.98 42.74
N TYR A 60 -26.19 16.96 43.65
CA TYR A 60 -25.86 18.33 43.29
C TYR A 60 -24.46 18.45 42.67
N GLU A 61 -23.44 17.87 43.31
CA GLU A 61 -22.06 17.90 42.82
C GLU A 61 -21.93 17.21 41.45
N TYR A 62 -22.58 16.06 41.28
CA TYR A 62 -22.55 15.32 40.02
C TYR A 62 -23.22 16.12 38.87
N LEU A 63 -24.42 16.65 39.09
CA LEU A 63 -25.15 17.40 38.06
C LEU A 63 -24.50 18.75 37.77
N LEU A 64 -23.93 19.43 38.78
CA LEU A 64 -23.20 20.66 38.57
C LEU A 64 -21.95 20.43 37.71
N ASN A 65 -21.22 19.34 37.97
CA ASN A 65 -20.05 18.98 37.19
C ASN A 65 -20.40 18.53 35.77
N THR A 66 -21.49 17.78 35.58
CA THR A 66 -21.86 17.29 34.25
C THR A 66 -22.46 18.40 33.39
N THR A 67 -23.41 19.16 33.93
CA THR A 67 -24.15 20.19 33.18
C THR A 67 -23.37 21.50 33.09
N GLY A 68 -22.66 21.91 34.15
CA GLY A 68 -21.90 23.16 34.19
C GLY A 68 -20.53 23.09 33.50
N ASN A 69 -19.86 21.94 33.52
CA ASN A 69 -18.55 21.81 32.86
C ASN A 69 -18.68 21.57 31.36
N SER A 70 -19.80 21.05 30.84
CA SER A 70 -19.96 20.78 29.41
C SER A 70 -19.78 22.04 28.56
N THR A 71 -20.49 23.13 28.87
CA THR A 71 -20.39 24.40 28.12
C THR A 71 -19.01 25.04 28.22
N ASN A 72 -18.39 25.01 29.40
CA ASN A 72 -17.05 25.56 29.60
C ASN A 72 -15.96 24.70 28.92
N ARG A 73 -16.13 23.38 28.87
CA ARG A 73 -15.24 22.47 28.15
C ARG A 73 -15.33 22.70 26.64
N ILE A 74 -16.54 22.88 26.10
CA ILE A 74 -16.76 23.18 24.68
C ILE A 74 -16.12 24.52 24.31
N LYS A 75 -16.38 25.59 25.09
CA LYS A 75 -15.75 26.91 24.85
C LYS A 75 -14.23 26.86 24.92
N ARG A 76 -13.65 26.24 25.95
CA ARG A 76 -12.18 26.08 26.06
C ARG A 76 -11.59 25.22 24.95
N ALA A 77 -12.32 24.19 24.51
CA ALA A 77 -11.90 23.36 23.38
C ALA A 77 -11.93 24.15 22.07
N GLN A 78 -12.98 24.96 21.84
CA GLN A 78 -13.09 25.85 20.69
C GLN A 78 -11.98 26.91 20.69
N GLU A 79 -11.78 27.62 21.80
CA GLU A 79 -10.70 28.62 21.96
C GLU A 79 -9.31 28.00 21.73
N LYS A 80 -9.07 26.79 22.24
CA LYS A 80 -7.81 26.06 22.04
C LYS A 80 -7.63 25.66 20.57
N ALA A 81 -8.69 25.18 19.91
CA ALA A 81 -8.68 24.81 18.51
C ALA A 81 -8.45 26.02 17.61
N GLU A 82 -9.12 27.15 17.87
CA GLU A 82 -8.93 28.42 17.16
C GLU A 82 -7.51 28.96 17.32
N LYS A 83 -6.96 28.93 18.54
CA LYS A 83 -5.58 29.35 18.80
C LYS A 83 -4.58 28.47 18.06
N GLN A 84 -4.79 27.16 18.03
CA GLN A 84 -3.96 26.23 17.24
C GLN A 84 -4.09 26.48 15.75
N ALA A 85 -5.31 26.68 15.23
CA ALA A 85 -5.55 27.00 13.82
C ALA A 85 -4.85 28.31 13.41
N LYS A 86 -4.92 29.35 14.25
CA LYS A 86 -4.25 30.63 14.01
C LYS A 86 -2.72 30.48 14.01
N TYR A 87 -2.17 29.73 14.96
CA TYR A 87 -0.74 29.44 14.99
C TYR A 87 -0.30 28.67 13.74
N GLN A 88 -1.07 27.66 13.33
CA GLN A 88 -0.80 26.87 12.13
C GLN A 88 -0.83 27.73 10.86
N GLN A 89 -1.84 28.59 10.71
CA GLN A 89 -1.94 29.52 9.58
C GLN A 89 -0.75 30.48 9.53
N GLN A 90 -0.34 31.04 10.68
CA GLN A 90 0.83 31.92 10.75
C GLN A 90 2.13 31.18 10.40
N TRP A 91 2.32 29.96 10.91
CA TRP A 91 3.47 29.13 10.60
C TRP A 91 3.53 28.78 9.10
N GLU A 92 2.39 28.41 8.49
CA GLU A 92 2.32 28.13 7.05
C GLU A 92 2.58 29.35 6.18
N GLN A 93 2.14 30.54 6.60
CA GLN A 93 2.45 31.78 5.89
C GLN A 93 3.95 32.10 5.96
N GLN A 94 4.55 31.97 7.14
CA GLN A 94 5.99 32.18 7.33
C GLN A 94 6.83 31.17 6.54
N GLU A 95 6.48 29.88 6.57
CA GLU A 95 7.22 28.87 5.80
C GLU A 95 7.04 29.05 4.29
N ARG A 96 5.85 29.46 3.81
CA ARG A 96 5.66 29.82 2.40
C ARG A 96 6.52 31.01 1.99
N GLN A 97 6.64 32.03 2.84
CA GLN A 97 7.51 33.17 2.60
C GLN A 97 8.98 32.73 2.52
N LYS A 98 9.48 32.02 3.54
CA LYS A 98 10.85 31.48 3.56
C LYS A 98 11.13 30.56 2.36
N ALA A 99 10.19 29.71 1.97
CA ALA A 99 10.32 28.84 0.82
C ALA A 99 10.42 29.65 -0.49
N ARG A 100 9.64 30.73 -0.61
CA ARG A 100 9.70 31.64 -1.76
C ARG A 100 11.01 32.41 -1.80
N GLU A 101 11.51 32.87 -0.66
CA GLU A 101 12.82 33.52 -0.54
C GLU A 101 13.94 32.58 -0.97
N ARG A 102 13.98 31.36 -0.42
CA ARG A 102 14.92 30.31 -0.85
C ARG A 102 14.82 30.05 -2.36
N ALA A 103 13.61 29.95 -2.91
CA ALA A 103 13.41 29.75 -4.35
C ALA A 103 13.92 30.92 -5.19
N GLN A 104 13.74 32.16 -4.72
CA GLN A 104 14.28 33.36 -5.37
C GLN A 104 15.80 33.42 -5.31
N GLU A 105 16.39 33.07 -4.17
CA GLU A 105 17.85 32.94 -4.03
C GLU A 105 18.39 31.89 -5.01
N HIS A 106 17.76 30.71 -5.07
CA HIS A 106 18.11 29.68 -6.04
C HIS A 106 17.96 30.14 -7.50
N ALA A 107 16.92 30.90 -7.82
CA ALA A 107 16.70 31.43 -9.17
C ALA A 107 17.72 32.50 -9.56
N ARG A 108 18.24 33.27 -8.59
CA ARG A 108 19.25 34.32 -8.80
C ARG A 108 20.67 33.79 -8.83
N MET A 109 20.91 32.62 -8.23
CA MET A 109 22.23 32.00 -8.24
C MET A 109 22.62 31.56 -9.67
N LYS A 110 23.87 31.86 -10.06
CA LYS A 110 24.45 31.26 -11.27
C LYS A 110 24.46 29.73 -11.11
N TYR A 111 24.16 29.02 -12.19
CA TYR A 111 24.06 27.56 -12.20
C TYR A 111 25.30 26.86 -11.60
N GLU A 112 26.50 27.38 -11.86
CA GLU A 112 27.74 26.83 -11.30
C GLU A 112 27.85 26.97 -9.77
N ALA A 113 27.30 28.05 -9.20
CA ALA A 113 27.24 28.25 -7.76
C ALA A 113 26.19 27.32 -7.13
N PHE A 114 25.07 27.08 -7.82
CA PHE A 114 24.04 26.13 -7.39
C PHE A 114 24.60 24.71 -7.25
N LEU A 115 25.40 24.24 -8.22
CA LEU A 115 26.05 22.92 -8.15
C LEU A 115 27.00 22.77 -6.95
N LYS A 116 27.52 23.88 -6.42
CA LYS A 116 28.40 23.89 -5.25
C LYS A 116 27.64 24.04 -3.92
N SER A 117 26.35 24.36 -3.96
CA SER A 117 25.51 24.57 -2.77
C SER A 117 25.31 23.28 -1.97
N ASP A 118 25.16 23.42 -0.64
CA ASP A 118 24.96 22.27 0.25
C ASP A 118 23.63 21.56 -0.02
N VAL A 119 22.60 22.29 -0.46
CA VAL A 119 21.31 21.74 -0.87
C VAL A 119 21.47 20.79 -2.05
N TYR A 120 22.24 21.19 -3.07
CA TYR A 120 22.49 20.34 -4.24
C TYR A 120 23.31 19.11 -3.86
N LYS A 121 24.38 19.28 -3.07
CA LYS A 121 25.18 18.16 -2.56
C LYS A 121 24.37 17.17 -1.72
N ALA A 122 23.49 17.68 -0.85
CA ALA A 122 22.61 16.86 -0.03
C ALA A 122 21.59 16.08 -0.87
N THR A 123 20.98 16.75 -1.86
CA THR A 123 20.05 16.09 -2.79
C THR A 123 20.76 14.98 -3.57
N GLU A 124 21.98 15.25 -4.04
CA GLU A 124 22.77 14.26 -4.77
C GLU A 124 23.19 13.09 -3.86
N ALA A 125 23.59 13.38 -2.61
CA ALA A 125 23.92 12.37 -1.62
C ALA A 125 22.72 11.46 -1.28
N ILE A 126 21.52 12.03 -1.08
CA ILE A 126 20.28 11.26 -0.85
C ILE A 126 20.02 10.32 -2.02
N ASN A 127 20.17 10.83 -3.24
CA ASN A 127 19.94 10.01 -4.41
C ASN A 127 21.00 8.89 -4.52
N VAL A 128 22.27 9.16 -4.23
CA VAL A 128 23.33 8.12 -4.19
C VAL A 128 23.01 7.05 -3.14
N ILE A 129 22.56 7.45 -1.95
CA ILE A 129 22.14 6.52 -0.89
C ILE A 129 20.98 5.65 -1.39
N PHE A 130 19.99 6.25 -2.03
CA PHE A 130 18.85 5.50 -2.59
C PHE A 130 19.29 4.50 -3.66
N ASP A 131 20.19 4.91 -4.57
CA ASP A 131 20.73 4.02 -5.60
C ASP A 131 21.51 2.85 -4.98
N ILE A 132 22.30 3.09 -3.93
CA ILE A 132 23.03 2.04 -3.20
C ILE A 132 22.03 1.08 -2.54
N LEU A 133 21.01 1.59 -1.85
CA LEU A 133 19.99 0.78 -1.20
C LEU A 133 19.22 -0.07 -2.21
N LEU A 134 18.74 0.53 -3.29
CA LEU A 134 18.02 -0.16 -4.35
C LEU A 134 18.90 -1.24 -5.01
N THR A 135 20.17 -0.92 -5.26
CA THR A 135 21.14 -1.89 -5.79
C THR A 135 21.35 -3.04 -4.82
N GLY A 136 21.48 -2.77 -3.52
CA GLY A 136 21.61 -3.79 -2.49
C GLY A 136 20.41 -4.73 -2.45
N VAL A 137 19.19 -4.19 -2.56
CA VAL A 137 17.96 -5.00 -2.64
C VAL A 137 17.96 -5.87 -3.89
N ILE A 138 18.33 -5.33 -5.05
CA ILE A 138 18.32 -6.13 -6.29
C ILE A 138 19.41 -7.21 -6.26
N LEU A 139 20.61 -6.90 -5.77
CA LEU A 139 21.67 -7.90 -5.58
C LEU A 139 21.23 -8.98 -4.60
N LEU A 140 20.56 -8.59 -3.50
CA LEU A 140 19.99 -9.53 -2.56
C LEU A 140 18.95 -10.42 -3.24
N LEU A 141 18.05 -9.88 -4.06
CA LEU A 141 17.07 -10.68 -4.79
C LEU A 141 17.75 -11.61 -5.83
N ILE A 142 18.77 -11.14 -6.55
CA ILE A 142 19.54 -11.92 -7.52
C ILE A 142 20.36 -13.02 -6.85
N VAL A 143 20.68 -12.91 -5.56
CA VAL A 143 21.39 -13.98 -4.84
C VAL A 143 20.39 -14.91 -4.14
N VAL A 144 19.44 -14.34 -3.42
CA VAL A 144 18.48 -15.07 -2.59
C VAL A 144 17.48 -15.85 -3.44
N LEU A 145 16.91 -15.26 -4.49
CA LEU A 145 15.90 -15.95 -5.30
C LEU A 145 16.48 -17.18 -6.05
N PRO A 146 17.69 -17.14 -6.64
CA PRO A 146 18.32 -18.35 -7.17
C PRO A 146 18.60 -19.39 -6.09
N ILE A 147 19.11 -19.01 -4.92
CA ILE A 147 19.39 -19.97 -3.85
C ILE A 147 18.10 -20.68 -3.41
N LEU A 148 17.03 -19.92 -3.18
CA LEU A 148 15.73 -20.48 -2.79
C LEU A 148 15.17 -21.41 -3.88
N THR A 149 15.20 -20.98 -5.13
CA THR A 149 14.64 -21.76 -6.24
C THR A 149 15.49 -22.98 -6.62
N ILE A 150 16.82 -22.92 -6.50
CA ILE A 150 17.74 -24.06 -6.69
C ILE A 150 17.54 -25.09 -5.59
N ARG A 151 17.35 -24.64 -4.34
CA ARG A 151 16.99 -25.54 -3.23
C ARG A 151 15.68 -26.28 -3.50
N GLU A 152 14.70 -25.60 -4.13
CA GLU A 152 13.38 -26.19 -4.42
C GLU A 152 13.32 -27.02 -5.72
N HIS A 153 14.08 -26.69 -6.77
CA HIS A 153 13.95 -27.31 -8.10
C HIS A 153 15.24 -27.95 -8.65
N GLY A 154 16.33 -27.94 -7.88
CA GLY A 154 17.61 -28.54 -8.25
C GLY A 154 18.24 -27.90 -9.50
N SER A 155 18.89 -28.72 -10.33
CA SER A 155 19.68 -28.27 -11.48
C SER A 155 18.89 -27.55 -12.58
N LYS A 156 17.57 -27.74 -12.64
CA LYS A 156 16.71 -27.06 -13.63
C LYS A 156 16.53 -25.57 -13.34
N ALA A 157 16.51 -25.18 -12.06
CA ALA A 157 16.50 -23.77 -11.67
C ALA A 157 17.83 -23.07 -12.02
N ILE A 158 18.95 -23.80 -12.01
CA ILE A 158 20.26 -23.24 -12.42
C ILE A 158 20.19 -22.78 -13.87
N LEU A 159 19.66 -23.62 -14.78
CA LEU A 159 19.50 -23.26 -16.20
C LEU A 159 18.54 -22.08 -16.41
N PHE A 160 17.46 -22.01 -15.63
CA PHE A 160 16.51 -20.89 -15.64
C PHE A 160 17.18 -19.57 -15.23
N TRP A 161 17.97 -19.56 -14.16
CA TRP A 161 18.68 -18.36 -13.72
C TRP A 161 19.85 -18.00 -14.61
N ILE A 162 20.55 -18.98 -15.20
CA ILE A 162 21.52 -18.70 -16.27
C ILE A 162 20.81 -18.01 -17.44
N PHE A 163 19.68 -18.52 -17.90
CA PHE A 163 18.94 -17.90 -19.00
C PHE A 163 18.43 -16.47 -18.68
N ILE A 164 18.06 -16.20 -17.43
CA ILE A 164 17.64 -14.86 -16.98
C ILE A 164 18.84 -13.91 -16.81
N LEU A 165 19.93 -14.38 -16.23
CA LEU A 165 21.07 -13.54 -15.85
C LEU A 165 22.06 -13.32 -17.01
N LEU A 166 22.26 -14.30 -17.90
CA LEU A 166 23.23 -14.24 -19.00
C LEU A 166 22.98 -13.08 -19.99
N PRO A 167 21.73 -12.83 -20.46
CA PRO A 167 21.44 -11.71 -21.36
C PRO A 167 21.58 -10.35 -20.66
N SER A 168 21.39 -10.33 -19.34
CA SER A 168 21.52 -9.13 -18.52
C SER A 168 22.98 -8.83 -18.11
N SER A 169 23.93 -9.75 -18.37
CA SER A 169 25.33 -9.64 -17.93
C SER A 169 26.08 -8.40 -18.44
N PRO A 170 25.91 -7.91 -19.69
CA PRO A 170 26.61 -6.69 -20.13
C PRO A 170 26.03 -5.42 -19.48
N LEU A 171 24.76 -5.48 -19.04
CA LEU A 171 24.05 -4.39 -18.37
C LEU A 171 24.42 -4.33 -16.89
N TRP A 172 24.43 -5.48 -16.21
CA TRP A 172 24.92 -5.59 -14.83
C TRP A 172 26.38 -5.21 -14.71
N PHE A 173 27.23 -5.62 -15.65
CA PHE A 173 28.64 -5.22 -15.67
C PHE A 173 28.80 -3.70 -15.79
N ARG A 174 28.09 -3.05 -16.72
CA ARG A 174 28.13 -1.58 -16.86
C ARG A 174 27.54 -0.84 -15.66
N PHE A 175 26.51 -1.41 -15.03
CA PHE A 175 25.90 -0.87 -13.83
C PHE A 175 26.83 -0.99 -12.61
N ILE A 176 27.45 -2.14 -12.40
CA ILE A 176 28.43 -2.41 -11.34
C ILE A 176 29.67 -1.52 -11.54
N VAL A 177 30.19 -1.39 -12.76
CA VAL A 177 31.30 -0.46 -13.05
C VAL A 177 30.92 0.99 -12.72
N ARG A 178 29.69 1.42 -13.03
CA ARG A 178 29.21 2.76 -12.62
C ARG A 178 29.07 2.91 -11.11
N LEU A 179 28.59 1.88 -10.41
CA LEU A 179 28.49 1.86 -8.95
C LEU A 179 29.87 1.94 -8.29
N ILE A 180 30.82 1.11 -8.73
CA ILE A 180 32.21 1.13 -8.26
C ILE A 180 32.85 2.50 -8.52
N ASN A 181 32.64 3.06 -9.71
CA ASN A 181 33.15 4.40 -10.03
C ASN A 181 32.45 5.52 -9.22
N SER A 182 31.19 5.33 -8.80
CA SER A 182 30.49 6.23 -7.90
C SER A 182 30.98 6.14 -6.45
N LEU A 183 31.50 4.98 -6.04
CA LEU A 183 32.04 4.73 -4.69
C LEU A 183 33.52 5.12 -4.58
N ASN A 184 34.27 5.11 -5.68
CA ASN A 184 35.70 5.46 -5.71
C ASN A 184 35.91 6.98 -5.87
N THR A 185 35.53 7.75 -4.84
CA THR A 185 35.57 9.21 -4.87
C THR A 185 36.96 9.76 -4.52
N LYS A 186 37.91 9.69 -5.47
CA LYS A 186 39.05 10.64 -5.49
C LYS A 186 39.08 11.55 -6.71
N HIS A 187 38.34 11.26 -7.77
CA HIS A 187 38.21 12.15 -8.92
C HIS A 187 36.83 12.05 -9.58
N ILE A 188 35.76 12.34 -8.83
CA ILE A 188 34.48 12.65 -9.48
C ILE A 188 34.61 14.05 -10.09
N SER A 189 35.12 14.10 -11.32
CA SER A 189 34.87 15.22 -12.22
C SER A 189 33.38 15.23 -12.51
N PHE A 190 32.66 16.09 -11.78
CA PHE A 190 31.23 16.34 -11.93
C PHE A 190 30.95 17.02 -13.28
N LYS A 191 30.89 16.22 -14.34
CA LYS A 191 30.25 16.63 -15.60
C LYS A 191 28.85 16.01 -15.64
N HIS A 192 27.92 16.60 -14.87
CA HIS A 192 26.54 16.13 -14.73
C HIS A 192 25.55 16.92 -15.60
N LYS A 193 24.77 16.18 -16.43
CA LYS A 193 23.49 16.63 -17.00
C LYS A 193 22.36 16.03 -16.14
N PRO A 194 21.51 16.83 -15.48
CA PRO A 194 20.44 16.35 -14.59
C PRO A 194 19.26 15.66 -15.32
N SER A 195 19.35 15.45 -16.64
CA SER A 195 18.29 14.88 -17.46
C SER A 195 18.30 13.34 -17.56
N ILE A 196 19.38 12.66 -17.20
CA ILE A 196 19.54 11.22 -17.48
C ILE A 196 18.89 10.35 -16.38
N ARG A 197 18.88 10.81 -15.13
CA ARG A 197 18.44 10.02 -13.97
C ARG A 197 16.92 9.86 -13.87
N SER A 198 16.16 10.93 -14.09
CA SER A 198 14.69 10.88 -14.15
C SER A 198 14.19 10.04 -15.33
N ARG A 199 14.91 10.08 -16.44
CA ARG A 199 14.66 9.28 -17.63
C ARG A 199 14.85 7.78 -17.37
N VAL A 200 15.91 7.39 -16.68
CA VAL A 200 16.14 5.98 -16.30
C VAL A 200 15.06 5.48 -15.33
N ARG A 201 14.66 6.30 -14.35
CA ARG A 201 13.58 5.97 -13.42
C ARG A 201 12.25 5.69 -14.14
N ASN A 202 11.90 6.50 -15.14
CA ASN A 202 10.65 6.32 -15.88
C ASN A 202 10.65 5.01 -16.67
N ILE A 203 11.76 4.69 -17.34
CA ILE A 203 11.93 3.40 -18.04
C ILE A 203 11.79 2.22 -17.08
N PHE A 204 12.35 2.35 -15.87
CA PHE A 204 12.24 1.31 -14.86
C PHE A 204 10.80 1.12 -14.36
N LEU A 205 10.08 2.21 -14.08
CA LEU A 205 8.69 2.13 -13.63
C LEU A 205 7.78 1.48 -14.68
N GLY A 206 7.96 1.83 -15.95
CA GLY A 206 7.20 1.21 -17.02
C GLY A 206 7.56 -0.27 -17.23
N PHE A 207 8.85 -0.63 -17.13
CA PHE A 207 9.28 -2.04 -17.14
C PHE A 207 8.63 -2.86 -16.02
N VAL A 208 8.59 -2.32 -14.79
CA VAL A 208 7.89 -2.97 -13.66
C VAL A 208 6.39 -3.09 -13.95
N GLY A 209 5.76 -2.05 -14.52
CA GLY A 209 4.36 -2.09 -14.95
C GLY A 209 4.09 -3.21 -15.96
N ASN A 210 4.98 -3.39 -16.95
CA ASN A 210 4.90 -4.46 -17.93
C ASN A 210 5.01 -5.85 -17.29
N ILE A 211 5.91 -6.03 -16.31
CA ILE A 211 6.01 -7.29 -15.56
C ILE A 211 4.71 -7.58 -14.80
N VAL A 212 4.13 -6.58 -14.14
CA VAL A 212 2.86 -6.74 -13.41
C VAL A 212 1.75 -7.15 -14.36
N ILE A 213 1.60 -6.47 -15.50
CA ILE A 213 0.60 -6.83 -16.52
C ILE A 213 0.85 -8.24 -17.05
N PHE A 214 2.11 -8.60 -17.32
CA PHE A 214 2.47 -9.93 -17.77
C PHE A 214 2.03 -11.02 -16.78
N ILE A 215 2.36 -10.85 -15.50
CA ILE A 215 2.05 -11.83 -14.45
C ILE A 215 0.54 -11.94 -14.21
N PHE A 216 -0.16 -10.81 -14.10
CA PHE A 216 -1.57 -10.82 -13.67
C PHE A 216 -2.56 -10.98 -14.83
N ILE A 217 -2.17 -10.65 -16.06
CA ILE A 217 -3.08 -10.64 -17.20
C ILE A 217 -2.65 -11.66 -18.23
N VAL A 218 -1.41 -11.57 -18.72
CA VAL A 218 -0.94 -12.42 -19.82
C VAL A 218 -0.90 -13.89 -19.39
N LEU A 219 -0.39 -14.19 -18.19
CA LEU A 219 -0.38 -15.57 -17.68
C LEU A 219 -1.78 -16.14 -17.39
N ASN A 220 -2.79 -15.29 -17.19
CA ASN A 220 -4.17 -15.72 -16.98
C ASN A 220 -4.98 -15.84 -18.30
N THR A 221 -4.38 -15.52 -19.44
CA THR A 221 -5.03 -15.59 -20.75
C THR A 221 -4.83 -16.98 -21.38
N LEU A 222 -5.86 -17.57 -21.99
CA LEU A 222 -5.83 -18.92 -22.56
C LEU A 222 -5.06 -18.98 -23.89
N ILE A 223 -3.74 -18.77 -23.84
CA ILE A 223 -2.84 -18.83 -24.99
C ILE A 223 -1.70 -19.77 -24.71
N GLN A 224 -1.29 -20.50 -25.75
CA GLN A 224 -0.17 -21.42 -25.68
C GLN A 224 1.12 -20.67 -25.32
N ALA A 225 1.91 -21.23 -24.39
CA ALA A 225 3.10 -20.57 -23.85
C ALA A 225 4.14 -20.19 -24.93
N HIS A 226 4.27 -21.02 -25.97
CA HIS A 226 5.19 -20.75 -27.08
C HIS A 226 4.71 -19.57 -27.95
N THR A 227 3.40 -19.37 -28.09
CA THR A 227 2.83 -18.22 -28.80
C THR A 227 3.09 -16.93 -28.06
N ILE A 228 2.94 -16.92 -26.72
CA ILE A 228 3.31 -15.77 -25.88
C ILE A 228 4.80 -15.47 -26.04
N LEU A 229 5.65 -16.49 -25.93
CA LEU A 229 7.11 -16.32 -26.05
C LEU A 229 7.52 -15.82 -27.43
N SER A 230 6.88 -16.33 -28.49
CA SER A 230 7.09 -15.88 -29.87
C SER A 230 6.65 -14.43 -30.06
N LEU A 231 5.48 -14.03 -29.55
CA LEU A 231 4.97 -12.66 -29.63
C LEU A 231 5.91 -11.65 -28.95
N TYR A 232 6.31 -11.92 -27.71
CA TYR A 232 7.28 -11.07 -27.00
C TYR A 232 8.67 -11.12 -27.66
N GLY A 233 9.13 -12.28 -28.10
CA GLY A 233 10.43 -12.45 -28.75
C GLY A 233 10.53 -11.69 -30.07
N THR A 234 9.54 -11.82 -30.94
CA THR A 234 9.47 -11.11 -32.23
C THR A 234 9.45 -9.59 -32.04
N VAL A 235 8.66 -9.10 -31.09
CA VAL A 235 8.60 -7.67 -30.79
C VAL A 235 9.93 -7.17 -30.22
N ILE A 236 10.58 -7.91 -29.32
CA ILE A 236 11.92 -7.56 -28.80
C ILE A 236 12.97 -7.52 -29.92
N ILE A 237 12.95 -8.49 -30.84
CA ILE A 237 13.86 -8.52 -32.00
C ILE A 237 13.61 -7.31 -32.90
N LEU A 238 12.35 -7.00 -33.19
CA LEU A 238 11.99 -5.83 -33.97
C LEU A 238 12.46 -4.54 -33.30
N SER A 239 12.29 -4.42 -31.97
CA SER A 239 12.82 -3.31 -31.18
C SER A 239 14.32 -3.20 -31.30
N LEU A 240 15.03 -4.34 -31.26
CA LEU A 240 16.48 -4.38 -31.41
C LEU A 240 16.91 -3.85 -32.79
N VAL A 241 16.22 -4.24 -33.87
CA VAL A 241 16.47 -3.73 -35.22
C VAL A 241 16.21 -2.22 -35.30
N ILE A 242 15.06 -1.75 -34.82
CA ILE A 242 14.72 -0.31 -34.76
C ILE A 242 15.76 0.46 -33.93
N SER A 243 16.27 -0.15 -32.87
CA SER A 243 17.27 0.44 -31.97
C SER A 243 18.61 0.74 -32.66
N LEU A 244 18.92 0.09 -33.80
CA LEU A 244 20.13 0.35 -34.58
C LEU A 244 20.09 1.72 -35.28
N PHE A 245 18.88 2.22 -35.60
CA PHE A 245 18.69 3.49 -36.29
C PHE A 245 18.55 4.69 -35.34
N ILE A 246 18.49 4.44 -34.03
CA ILE A 246 18.26 5.48 -33.01
C ILE A 246 19.60 5.86 -32.36
N LYS A 247 20.07 7.08 -32.65
CA LYS A 247 21.31 7.63 -32.06
C LYS A 247 21.20 7.92 -30.57
N ASN A 248 20.00 8.24 -30.07
CA ASN A 248 19.80 8.62 -28.68
C ASN A 248 19.56 7.39 -27.78
N SER A 249 20.51 7.12 -26.89
CA SER A 249 20.47 5.96 -26.00
C SER A 249 19.23 5.91 -25.11
N TYR A 250 18.62 7.05 -24.75
CA TYR A 250 17.39 7.04 -23.95
C TYR A 250 16.23 6.39 -24.70
N TYR A 251 15.93 6.86 -25.92
CA TYR A 251 14.84 6.31 -26.72
C TYR A 251 15.11 4.86 -27.11
N LYS A 252 16.38 4.49 -27.27
CA LYS A 252 16.80 3.10 -27.47
C LYS A 252 16.30 2.18 -26.35
N TYR A 253 16.53 2.57 -25.09
CA TYR A 253 16.12 1.78 -23.93
C TYR A 253 14.61 1.88 -23.65
N LEU A 254 14.00 3.04 -23.87
CA LEU A 254 12.56 3.22 -23.74
C LEU A 254 11.79 2.28 -24.69
N ILE A 255 12.24 2.16 -25.94
CA ILE A 255 11.61 1.26 -26.91
C ILE A 255 11.79 -0.20 -26.48
N TYR A 256 13.02 -0.58 -26.13
CA TYR A 256 13.34 -1.97 -25.79
C TYR A 256 12.63 -2.49 -24.53
N PHE A 257 12.67 -1.73 -23.44
CA PHE A 257 12.18 -2.20 -22.12
C PHE A 257 10.73 -1.84 -21.85
N ASP A 258 10.20 -0.85 -22.56
CA ASP A 258 8.96 -0.20 -22.15
C ASP A 258 7.92 -0.21 -23.25
N LEU A 259 8.20 0.46 -24.36
CA LEU A 259 7.23 0.65 -25.43
C LEU A 259 6.86 -0.69 -26.08
N SER A 260 7.85 -1.51 -26.38
CA SER A 260 7.65 -2.73 -27.14
C SER A 260 6.99 -3.86 -26.33
N PRO A 261 7.46 -4.21 -25.11
CA PRO A 261 6.71 -5.11 -24.24
C PRO A 261 5.36 -4.51 -23.83
N GLY A 262 5.29 -3.18 -23.71
CA GLY A 262 4.08 -2.43 -23.37
C GLY A 262 3.00 -2.52 -24.43
N MET A 263 3.33 -2.57 -25.72
CA MET A 263 2.35 -2.77 -26.78
C MET A 263 1.63 -4.12 -26.67
N ILE A 264 2.39 -5.19 -26.41
CA ILE A 264 1.80 -6.52 -26.19
C ILE A 264 1.00 -6.55 -24.89
N SER A 265 1.56 -5.97 -23.83
CA SER A 265 0.90 -5.90 -22.53
C SER A 265 -0.41 -5.11 -22.61
N LEU A 266 -0.45 -4.03 -23.40
CA LEU A 266 -1.65 -3.24 -23.67
C LEU A 266 -2.69 -4.04 -24.45
N PHE A 267 -2.29 -4.82 -25.45
CA PHE A 267 -3.21 -5.72 -26.17
C PHE A 267 -3.92 -6.68 -25.21
N PHE A 268 -3.17 -7.33 -24.32
CA PHE A 268 -3.73 -8.23 -23.32
C PHE A 268 -4.56 -7.51 -22.26
N LEU A 269 -4.12 -6.33 -21.84
CA LEU A 269 -4.87 -5.49 -20.90
C LEU A 269 -6.23 -5.10 -21.49
N LEU A 270 -6.28 -4.70 -22.76
CA LEU A 270 -7.55 -4.40 -23.44
C LEU A 270 -8.42 -5.65 -23.57
N ASN A 271 -7.84 -6.80 -23.92
CA ASN A 271 -8.56 -8.06 -23.94
C ASN A 271 -9.19 -8.39 -22.57
N PHE A 272 -8.49 -8.07 -21.48
CA PHE A 272 -8.95 -8.30 -20.10
C PHE A 272 -9.98 -7.31 -19.60
N LEU A 273 -9.84 -6.03 -19.93
CA LEU A 273 -10.75 -4.99 -19.46
C LEU A 273 -12.12 -5.06 -20.14
N PHE A 274 -12.15 -5.50 -21.39
CA PHE A 274 -13.37 -5.64 -22.19
C PHE A 274 -13.84 -7.09 -22.30
N SER A 275 -13.46 -7.95 -21.35
CA SER A 275 -13.96 -9.33 -21.31
C SER A 275 -15.41 -9.38 -20.83
N SER A 276 -16.19 -10.30 -21.40
CA SER A 276 -17.61 -10.50 -21.10
C SER A 276 -18.00 -11.98 -21.26
N ASN A 277 -19.28 -12.33 -21.09
CA ASN A 277 -19.81 -13.69 -21.24
C ASN A 277 -19.15 -14.72 -20.29
N PRO A 278 -19.48 -14.68 -18.99
CA PRO A 278 -18.89 -15.60 -18.01
C PRO A 278 -19.29 -17.06 -18.30
N GLN A 279 -18.29 -17.93 -18.37
CA GLN A 279 -18.43 -19.38 -18.50
C GLN A 279 -17.62 -20.07 -17.42
N SER A 280 -18.12 -21.17 -16.85
CA SER A 280 -17.40 -21.93 -15.82
C SER A 280 -17.23 -23.37 -16.25
N GLU A 281 -16.01 -23.89 -16.18
CA GLU A 281 -15.69 -25.28 -16.53
C GLU A 281 -15.05 -25.96 -15.33
N THR A 282 -15.53 -27.15 -14.97
CA THR A 282 -15.04 -27.90 -13.81
C THR A 282 -14.34 -29.16 -14.25
N TYR A 283 -13.15 -29.41 -13.68
CA TYR A 283 -12.31 -30.53 -14.05
C TYR A 283 -11.80 -31.26 -12.81
N PRO A 284 -11.81 -32.59 -12.80
CA PRO A 284 -11.03 -33.36 -11.85
C PRO A 284 -9.52 -33.20 -12.11
N TYR A 285 -8.73 -33.19 -11.05
CA TYR A 285 -7.28 -33.05 -11.14
C TYR A 285 -6.53 -33.95 -10.17
N THR A 286 -5.28 -34.25 -10.53
CA THR A 286 -4.34 -35.01 -9.71
C THR A 286 -3.12 -34.16 -9.37
N LEU A 287 -2.60 -34.37 -8.16
CA LEU A 287 -1.40 -33.73 -7.65
C LEU A 287 -0.15 -34.55 -8.00
N PRO A 288 0.97 -33.91 -8.37
CA PRO A 288 2.25 -34.58 -8.48
C PRO A 288 2.73 -35.05 -7.10
N TYR A 289 3.41 -36.19 -7.06
CA TYR A 289 3.92 -36.82 -5.82
C TYR A 289 4.91 -35.94 -5.03
N GLN A 290 5.55 -34.98 -5.69
CA GLN A 290 6.38 -33.94 -5.09
C GLN A 290 5.79 -32.56 -5.39
N SER A 291 5.18 -31.91 -4.40
CA SER A 291 4.70 -30.53 -4.47
C SER A 291 5.53 -29.61 -3.58
N SER A 292 5.77 -28.37 -4.03
CA SER A 292 6.42 -27.35 -3.21
C SER A 292 5.49 -26.97 -2.03
N PRO A 293 6.03 -26.60 -0.86
CA PRO A 293 5.21 -26.23 0.29
C PRO A 293 4.28 -25.04 0.02
N LEU A 294 4.62 -24.16 -0.93
CA LEU A 294 3.85 -22.94 -1.21
C LEU A 294 2.95 -23.04 -2.45
N TYR A 295 3.41 -23.72 -3.50
CA TYR A 295 2.68 -23.83 -4.77
C TYR A 295 2.78 -25.24 -5.34
N THR A 296 1.77 -25.64 -6.11
CA THR A 296 1.76 -26.92 -6.82
C THR A 296 1.29 -26.75 -8.25
N THR A 297 1.77 -27.62 -9.13
CA THR A 297 1.17 -27.80 -10.45
C THR A 297 0.12 -28.92 -10.37
N ILE A 298 -0.89 -28.86 -11.23
CA ILE A 298 -1.95 -29.88 -11.28
C ILE A 298 -2.00 -30.54 -12.65
N LYS A 299 -2.41 -31.81 -12.68
CA LYS A 299 -2.73 -32.53 -13.92
C LYS A 299 -4.23 -32.73 -13.99
N LEU A 300 -4.88 -32.00 -14.89
CA LEU A 300 -6.30 -32.14 -15.20
C LEU A 300 -6.56 -33.48 -15.90
N GLU A 301 -7.66 -34.14 -15.54
CA GLU A 301 -8.10 -35.39 -16.17
C GLU A 301 -8.36 -35.20 -17.67
N GLY A 302 -8.11 -36.25 -18.46
CA GLY A 302 -8.26 -36.18 -19.92
C GLY A 302 -7.28 -35.23 -20.62
N ASN A 303 -6.25 -34.71 -19.93
CA ASN A 303 -5.35 -33.68 -20.45
C ASN A 303 -6.07 -32.37 -20.87
N ALA A 304 -7.24 -32.05 -20.29
CA ALA A 304 -7.96 -30.82 -20.58
C ALA A 304 -7.05 -29.58 -20.42
N HIS A 305 -7.02 -28.66 -21.38
CA HIS A 305 -6.16 -27.46 -21.35
C HIS A 305 -4.64 -27.76 -21.24
N ARG A 306 -4.16 -28.91 -21.76
CA ARG A 306 -2.72 -29.27 -21.74
C ARG A 306 -1.85 -28.28 -22.50
N GLU A 307 -2.40 -27.67 -23.54
CA GLU A 307 -1.71 -26.70 -24.39
C GLU A 307 -1.50 -25.35 -23.68
N TYR A 308 -2.26 -25.09 -22.61
CA TYR A 308 -2.24 -23.86 -21.82
C TYR A 308 -1.54 -24.12 -20.49
N ALA A 309 -0.22 -24.27 -20.52
CA ALA A 309 0.57 -24.57 -19.32
C ALA A 309 0.46 -23.45 -18.25
N ASN A 310 0.19 -22.22 -18.66
CA ASN A 310 0.16 -21.01 -17.84
C ASN A 310 -0.94 -21.00 -16.77
N ILE A 311 -2.14 -21.51 -17.07
CA ILE A 311 -3.27 -21.53 -16.12
C ILE A 311 -3.12 -22.59 -15.00
N ARG A 312 -2.06 -23.40 -15.08
CA ARG A 312 -1.74 -24.46 -14.10
C ARG A 312 -0.58 -24.06 -13.18
N LEU A 313 0.01 -22.88 -13.41
CA LEU A 313 1.12 -22.36 -12.63
C LEU A 313 0.62 -21.63 -11.38
N PHE A 314 1.41 -21.64 -10.31
CA PHE A 314 1.20 -20.81 -9.11
C PHE A 314 -0.10 -21.05 -8.32
N LEU A 315 -0.66 -22.26 -8.36
CA LEU A 315 -1.78 -22.62 -7.47
C LEU A 315 -1.26 -22.83 -6.04
N SER A 316 -1.86 -22.13 -5.07
CA SER A 316 -1.48 -22.26 -3.66
C SER A 316 -1.75 -23.66 -3.13
N ASN A 317 -0.74 -24.29 -2.51
CA ASN A 317 -0.86 -25.66 -2.01
C ASN A 317 -2.01 -25.82 -1.00
N ASN A 318 -2.27 -24.78 -0.19
CA ASN A 318 -3.37 -24.77 0.80
C ASN A 318 -4.75 -24.80 0.17
N LYS A 319 -4.93 -24.28 -1.05
CA LYS A 319 -6.22 -24.33 -1.76
C LYS A 319 -6.46 -25.68 -2.41
N VAL A 320 -5.39 -26.31 -2.89
CA VAL A 320 -5.46 -27.52 -3.73
C VAL A 320 -5.39 -28.81 -2.88
N LYS A 321 -4.71 -28.79 -1.74
CA LYS A 321 -4.54 -29.96 -0.88
C LYS A 321 -5.86 -30.37 -0.24
N GLY A 322 -6.29 -31.61 -0.49
CA GLY A 322 -7.55 -32.14 0.03
C GLY A 322 -8.77 -31.80 -0.82
N ASN A 323 -8.58 -31.29 -2.04
CA ASN A 323 -9.62 -31.13 -3.05
C ASN A 323 -9.31 -32.03 -4.25
N ASN A 324 -10.32 -32.39 -5.05
CA ASN A 324 -10.16 -33.23 -6.24
C ASN A 324 -10.77 -32.60 -7.50
N LEU A 325 -11.57 -31.54 -7.38
CA LEU A 325 -12.12 -30.76 -8.48
C LEU A 325 -11.60 -29.33 -8.48
N ILE A 326 -11.38 -28.78 -9.66
CA ILE A 326 -11.05 -27.38 -9.89
C ILE A 326 -12.03 -26.77 -10.88
N THR A 327 -12.59 -25.62 -10.52
CA THR A 327 -13.51 -24.84 -11.35
C THR A 327 -12.80 -23.58 -11.81
N TYR A 328 -12.70 -23.43 -13.13
CA TYR A 328 -12.17 -22.24 -13.76
C TYR A 328 -13.32 -21.36 -14.22
N HIS A 329 -13.30 -20.09 -13.80
CA HIS A 329 -14.23 -19.09 -14.30
C HIS A 329 -13.56 -18.29 -15.41
N PHE A 330 -14.09 -18.45 -16.62
CA PHE A 330 -13.61 -17.80 -17.82
C PHE A 330 -14.52 -16.65 -18.23
N GLU A 331 -13.92 -15.65 -18.86
CA GLU A 331 -14.63 -14.67 -19.68
C GLU A 331 -13.99 -14.61 -21.07
N GLU A 332 -14.79 -14.25 -22.06
CA GLU A 332 -14.35 -14.04 -23.43
C GLU A 332 -13.89 -12.58 -23.60
N GLY A 333 -12.60 -12.40 -23.89
CA GLY A 333 -12.02 -11.09 -24.13
C GLY A 333 -12.45 -10.48 -25.47
N LEU A 334 -12.12 -9.19 -25.66
CA LEU A 334 -12.43 -8.42 -26.87
C LEU A 334 -12.04 -9.12 -28.18
N PHE A 335 -10.96 -9.90 -28.17
CA PHE A 335 -10.43 -10.59 -29.34
C PHE A 335 -10.85 -12.06 -29.43
N GLY A 336 -11.88 -12.48 -28.69
CA GLY A 336 -12.32 -13.88 -28.60
C GLY A 336 -11.38 -14.78 -27.80
N ILE A 337 -10.39 -14.19 -27.12
CA ILE A 337 -9.40 -14.93 -26.34
C ILE A 337 -9.94 -15.06 -24.91
N LYS A 338 -10.19 -16.30 -24.49
CA LYS A 338 -10.65 -16.63 -23.13
C LYS A 338 -9.62 -16.22 -22.08
N ILE A 339 -10.10 -15.76 -20.94
CA ILE A 339 -9.27 -15.34 -19.80
C ILE A 339 -9.81 -15.95 -18.53
N VAL A 340 -8.93 -16.49 -17.68
CA VAL A 340 -9.27 -16.96 -16.34
C VAL A 340 -9.41 -15.75 -15.40
N LYS A 341 -10.60 -15.57 -14.82
CA LYS A 341 -10.86 -14.52 -13.81
C LYS A 341 -10.66 -15.02 -12.39
N SER A 342 -11.12 -16.23 -12.11
CA SER A 342 -10.98 -16.86 -10.80
C SER A 342 -10.88 -18.38 -10.93
N ILE A 343 -10.31 -18.97 -9.89
CA ILE A 343 -10.09 -20.41 -9.77
C ILE A 343 -10.60 -20.83 -8.39
N GLU A 344 -11.52 -21.78 -8.38
CA GLU A 344 -12.08 -22.39 -7.18
C GLU A 344 -11.75 -23.88 -7.14
N THR A 345 -11.61 -24.43 -5.95
CA THR A 345 -11.28 -25.85 -5.75
C THR A 345 -12.25 -26.44 -4.75
N HIS A 346 -12.79 -27.60 -5.08
CA HIS A 346 -13.82 -28.26 -4.29
C HIS A 346 -13.43 -29.73 -4.03
N LEU A 347 -13.92 -30.26 -2.91
CA LEU A 347 -13.87 -31.68 -2.59
C LEU A 347 -15.25 -32.27 -2.92
N VAL A 348 -15.29 -33.30 -3.76
CA VAL A 348 -16.46 -34.17 -3.91
C VAL A 348 -16.23 -35.43 -3.09
N TYR A 349 -17.14 -35.65 -2.13
CA TYR A 349 -17.19 -36.81 -1.24
C TYR A 349 -17.63 -38.09 -1.95
#